data_AF-A0A4U0X1M3-F1
#
_entry.id   AF-A0A4U0X1M3-F1
#
_cell.length_a   1.000
_cell.length_b   1.000
_cell.length_c   1.000
_cell.angle_alpha   90.00
_cell.angle_beta   90.00
_cell.angle_gamma   90.00
#
_symmetry.space_group_name_H-M   'P 1'
#
loop_
_entity.id
_entity.type
_entity.pdbx_description
1 polymer ?
#
loop_
_entity_poly.entity_id
_entity_poly.type
_entity_poly.pdbx_seq_one_letter_code
_entity_poly.pdbx_strand_id
1 'polypeptide(L)'
;MFTKDGESTLWGQFFLQEKRFQHSQHVARWPCALEDAAATLCDAAPVKVLLFRKVTHLQTLLSRRARHEKLEEAIQDALQVHRYWNDTYGRFILDCVANHDGLPPRIQSWYVVLAGHWHLAGLLLADMVEAVDKAQMGREAHRLFRQSSRLIWKLRKQNAYAVANLGRCSSPHVDSSFPKGPEFHFAVNKGALLTEPWTVVLIRSFGKAGYILLDSISSDGQRGQSNVEKDVSSSEAEIQCGFCIRALWYLGRKSDMAYLVATALSNALKNKIKIRNAAAPPPLTKTFSAPDTEQSDTEFLGQYLSPNLLDDETFAFSFSPVSG
;
A
#
# COMPACT_ATOMS: atom_id res chain seq x y z
N MET A 1 -5.52 -10.14 -38.42
CA MET A 1 -4.54 -10.13 -37.32
C MET A 1 -5.06 -9.17 -36.25
N PHE A 2 -5.93 -9.66 -35.37
CA PHE A 2 -6.60 -8.84 -34.36
C PHE A 2 -5.68 -8.62 -33.17
N THR A 3 -5.54 -7.37 -32.74
CA THR A 3 -4.66 -6.97 -31.64
C THR A 3 -5.25 -7.40 -30.31
N LYS A 4 -4.57 -8.34 -29.63
CA LYS A 4 -4.87 -8.86 -28.28
C LYS A 4 -5.08 -7.76 -27.21
N ASP A 5 -4.59 -6.56 -27.46
CA ASP A 5 -4.72 -5.39 -26.58
C ASP A 5 -6.15 -4.80 -26.55
N GLY A 6 -6.90 -4.88 -27.66
CA GLY A 6 -8.24 -4.30 -27.75
C GLY A 6 -9.28 -5.05 -26.91
N GLU A 7 -9.17 -6.38 -26.86
CA GLU A 7 -10.07 -7.23 -26.08
C GLU A 7 -9.94 -6.97 -24.58
N SER A 8 -8.71 -6.83 -24.04
CA SER A 8 -8.53 -6.61 -22.60
C SER A 8 -9.06 -5.25 -22.13
N THR A 9 -9.07 -4.23 -22.99
CA THR A 9 -9.65 -2.91 -22.69
C THR A 9 -11.17 -2.95 -22.73
N LEU A 10 -11.74 -3.60 -23.76
CA LEU A 10 -13.19 -3.81 -23.88
C LEU A 10 -13.74 -4.60 -22.69
N TRP A 11 -13.13 -5.74 -22.32
CA TRP A 11 -13.60 -6.54 -21.18
C TRP A 11 -13.51 -5.78 -19.84
N GLY A 12 -12.49 -4.95 -19.64
CA GLY A 12 -12.38 -4.12 -18.44
C GLY A 12 -13.48 -3.05 -18.37
N GLN A 13 -13.78 -2.41 -19.51
CA GLN A 13 -14.85 -1.41 -19.60
C GLN A 13 -16.23 -2.05 -19.47
N PHE A 14 -16.48 -3.18 -20.14
CA PHE A 14 -17.70 -3.97 -19.98
C PHE A 14 -17.86 -4.45 -18.55
N PHE A 15 -16.82 -4.97 -17.90
CA PHE A 15 -16.91 -5.40 -16.51
C PHE A 15 -17.33 -4.25 -15.57
N LEU A 16 -16.75 -3.05 -15.74
CA LEU A 16 -17.13 -1.89 -14.94
C LEU A 16 -18.51 -1.32 -15.31
N GLN A 17 -18.90 -1.35 -16.58
CA GLN A 17 -20.21 -0.89 -17.04
C GLN A 17 -21.32 -1.86 -16.62
N GLU A 18 -21.14 -3.15 -16.86
CA GLU A 18 -22.04 -4.23 -16.43
C GLU A 18 -22.25 -4.18 -14.92
N LYS A 19 -21.18 -4.06 -14.13
CA LYS A 19 -21.29 -3.83 -12.68
C LYS A 19 -22.05 -2.54 -12.36
N ARG A 20 -21.83 -1.43 -13.07
CA ARG A 20 -22.60 -0.17 -12.87
C ARG A 20 -24.09 -0.33 -13.20
N PHE A 21 -24.45 -1.12 -14.20
CA PHE A 21 -25.83 -1.37 -14.59
C PHE A 21 -26.53 -2.42 -13.71
N GLN A 22 -25.79 -3.43 -13.23
CA GLN A 22 -26.31 -4.47 -12.32
C GLN A 22 -26.37 -3.98 -10.86
N HIS A 23 -25.47 -3.10 -10.42
CA HIS A 23 -25.42 -2.54 -9.05
C HIS A 23 -26.35 -1.35 -8.81
N SER A 24 -27.60 -1.46 -9.27
CA SER A 24 -28.73 -0.89 -8.53
C SER A 24 -28.94 -1.58 -7.17
N GLN A 25 -28.22 -2.68 -6.89
CA GLN A 25 -28.16 -3.31 -5.57
C GLN A 25 -27.14 -2.58 -4.69
N HIS A 26 -27.63 -2.03 -3.58
CA HIS A 26 -26.92 -1.19 -2.64
C HIS A 26 -25.74 -1.94 -2.01
N VAL A 27 -24.50 -1.46 -2.20
CA VAL A 27 -23.33 -1.96 -1.45
C VAL A 27 -23.64 -1.91 0.04
N ALA A 28 -23.41 -3.02 0.75
CA ALA A 28 -23.76 -3.11 2.16
C ALA A 28 -23.02 -2.02 2.97
N ARG A 29 -23.67 -1.53 4.04
CA ARG A 29 -23.04 -0.67 5.05
C ARG A 29 -23.08 -1.41 6.37
N TRP A 30 -22.00 -1.36 7.14
CA TRP A 30 -22.00 -1.99 8.46
C TRP A 30 -22.75 -1.10 9.47
N PRO A 31 -23.56 -1.67 10.39
CA PRO A 31 -23.86 -3.10 10.56
C PRO A 31 -24.80 -3.65 9.49
N CYS A 32 -24.49 -4.84 8.96
CA CYS A 32 -25.29 -5.56 7.97
C CYS A 32 -25.26 -7.08 8.24
N ALA A 33 -26.10 -7.85 7.53
CA ALA A 33 -26.08 -9.30 7.62
C ALA A 33 -24.73 -9.86 7.12
N LEU A 34 -24.35 -11.04 7.63
CA LEU A 34 -23.09 -11.70 7.26
C LEU A 34 -23.05 -11.97 5.75
N GLU A 35 -24.20 -12.35 5.18
CA GLU A 35 -24.41 -12.67 3.78
C GLU A 35 -24.17 -11.44 2.90
N ASP A 36 -24.69 -10.27 3.31
CA ASP A 36 -24.51 -9.00 2.59
C ASP A 36 -23.06 -8.53 2.62
N ALA A 37 -22.39 -8.67 3.78
CA ALA A 37 -20.97 -8.40 3.92
C ALA A 37 -20.13 -9.32 3.03
N ALA A 38 -20.44 -10.62 3.02
CA ALA A 38 -19.76 -11.60 2.18
C ALA A 38 -19.99 -11.34 0.69
N ALA A 39 -21.22 -11.03 0.28
CA ALA A 39 -21.57 -10.67 -1.10
C ALA A 39 -20.81 -9.43 -1.57
N THR A 40 -20.73 -8.40 -0.72
CA THR A 40 -19.97 -7.18 -1.02
C THR A 40 -18.47 -7.48 -1.21
N LEU A 41 -17.87 -8.33 -0.37
CA LEU A 41 -16.47 -8.74 -0.51
C LEU A 41 -16.23 -9.61 -1.76
N CYS A 42 -17.16 -10.52 -2.08
CA CYS A 42 -17.16 -11.28 -3.33
C CYS A 42 -17.17 -10.35 -4.54
N ASP A 43 -18.03 -9.33 -4.52
CA ASP A 43 -18.21 -8.41 -5.63
C ASP A 43 -17.00 -7.51 -5.87
N ALA A 44 -16.32 -7.13 -4.79
CA ALA A 44 -15.13 -6.31 -4.82
C ALA A 44 -13.90 -7.10 -5.32
N ALA A 45 -13.78 -8.40 -5.01
CA ALA A 45 -12.58 -9.19 -5.28
C ALA A 45 -12.07 -9.13 -6.75
N PRO A 46 -12.92 -9.21 -7.80
CA PRO A 46 -12.45 -9.09 -9.18
C PRO A 46 -11.95 -7.69 -9.55
N VAL A 47 -12.46 -6.63 -8.91
CA VAL A 47 -12.02 -5.24 -9.16
C VAL A 47 -10.58 -5.04 -8.69
N LYS A 48 -10.22 -5.63 -7.54
CA LYS A 48 -8.84 -5.72 -7.07
C LYS A 48 -7.96 -6.43 -8.09
N VAL A 49 -8.40 -7.57 -8.64
CA VAL A 49 -7.65 -8.30 -9.67
C VAL A 49 -7.48 -7.45 -10.93
N LEU A 50 -8.53 -6.74 -11.35
CA LEU A 50 -8.50 -5.83 -12.49
C LEU A 50 -7.44 -4.73 -12.32
N LEU A 51 -7.30 -4.15 -11.12
CA LEU A 51 -6.26 -3.15 -10.87
C LEU A 51 -4.85 -3.73 -11.02
N PHE A 52 -4.58 -4.93 -10.48
CA PHE A 52 -3.29 -5.60 -10.70
C PHE A 52 -3.03 -5.85 -12.19
N ARG A 53 -4.03 -6.30 -12.95
CA ARG A 53 -3.90 -6.47 -14.41
C ARG A 53 -3.54 -5.16 -15.10
N LYS A 54 -4.14 -4.04 -14.71
CA LYS A 54 -3.82 -2.71 -15.26
C LYS A 54 -2.40 -2.26 -14.89
N VAL A 55 -1.94 -2.52 -13.67
CA VAL A 55 -0.55 -2.26 -13.24
C VAL A 55 0.45 -3.10 -14.06
N THR A 56 0.22 -4.40 -14.22
CA THR A 56 1.09 -5.27 -15.04
C THR A 56 1.08 -4.86 -16.51
N HIS A 57 -0.07 -4.43 -17.03
CA HIS A 57 -0.15 -3.89 -18.38
C HIS A 57 0.70 -2.62 -18.55
N LEU A 58 0.63 -1.69 -17.59
CA LEU A 58 1.50 -0.51 -17.56
C LEU A 58 2.98 -0.87 -17.52
N GLN A 59 3.37 -1.81 -16.66
CA GLN A 59 4.75 -2.30 -16.59
C GLN A 59 5.21 -2.87 -17.94
N THR A 60 4.34 -3.63 -18.62
CA THR A 60 4.64 -4.21 -19.94
C THR A 60 4.79 -3.14 -21.02
N LEU A 61 3.94 -2.09 -21.00
CA LEU A 61 4.06 -0.98 -21.94
C LEU A 61 5.33 -0.17 -21.69
N LEU A 62 5.70 0.02 -20.42
CA LEU A 62 6.92 0.71 -20.01
C LEU A 62 8.17 -0.05 -20.48
N SER A 63 8.26 -1.35 -20.20
CA SER A 63 9.42 -2.17 -20.60
C SER A 63 9.60 -2.24 -22.12
N ARG A 64 8.49 -2.24 -22.87
CA ARG A 64 8.48 -2.26 -24.34
C ARG A 64 8.66 -0.88 -24.98
N ARG A 65 8.84 0.17 -24.18
CA ARG A 65 8.93 1.56 -24.66
C ARG A 65 7.79 1.94 -25.60
N ALA A 66 6.56 1.62 -25.20
CA ALA A 66 5.37 1.94 -25.97
C ALA A 66 5.22 3.44 -26.21
N ARG A 67 4.46 3.82 -27.24
CA ARG A 67 4.16 5.22 -27.56
C ARG A 67 3.45 5.91 -26.39
N HIS A 68 3.69 7.21 -26.24
CA HIS A 68 3.14 8.00 -25.13
C HIS A 68 1.61 7.97 -25.06
N GLU A 69 0.88 7.89 -26.19
CA GLU A 69 -0.58 7.70 -26.20
C GLU A 69 -1.01 6.49 -25.37
N LYS A 70 -0.39 5.33 -25.65
CA LYS A 70 -0.77 4.06 -25.03
C LYS A 70 -0.46 4.05 -23.55
N LEU A 71 0.66 4.65 -23.14
CA LEU A 71 1.02 4.80 -21.73
C LEU A 71 0.00 5.67 -21.00
N GLU A 72 -0.35 6.81 -21.57
CA GLU A 72 -1.31 7.73 -20.94
C GLU A 72 -2.72 7.14 -20.87
N GLU A 73 -3.18 6.44 -21.91
CA GLU A 73 -4.44 5.69 -21.90
C GLU A 73 -4.43 4.62 -20.79
N ALA A 74 -3.38 3.81 -20.70
CA ALA A 74 -3.27 2.78 -19.68
C ALA A 74 -3.21 3.36 -18.25
N ILE A 75 -2.59 4.54 -18.05
CA ILE A 75 -2.58 5.24 -16.75
C ILE A 75 -4.01 5.68 -16.41
N GLN A 76 -4.72 6.29 -17.35
CA GLN A 76 -6.10 6.76 -17.14
C GLN A 76 -7.04 5.59 -16.80
N ASP A 77 -6.92 4.48 -17.52
CA ASP A 77 -7.66 3.24 -17.27
C ASP A 77 -7.42 2.72 -15.84
N ALA A 78 -6.16 2.62 -15.42
CA ALA A 78 -5.81 2.15 -14.08
C ALA A 78 -6.38 3.08 -12.99
N LEU A 79 -6.27 4.39 -13.20
CA LEU A 79 -6.83 5.40 -12.28
C LEU A 79 -8.36 5.35 -12.24
N GLN A 80 -9.03 5.00 -13.33
CA GLN A 80 -10.48 4.82 -13.37
C GLN A 80 -10.93 3.62 -12.53
N VAL A 81 -10.22 2.49 -12.63
CA VAL A 81 -10.47 1.31 -11.77
C VAL A 81 -10.27 1.70 -10.30
N HIS A 82 -9.20 2.44 -9.99
CA HIS A 82 -8.93 2.91 -8.64
C HIS A 82 -10.04 3.81 -8.09
N ARG A 83 -10.55 4.77 -8.90
CA ARG A 83 -11.69 5.62 -8.51
C ARG A 83 -12.96 4.81 -8.30
N TYR A 84 -13.30 3.91 -9.22
CA TYR A 84 -14.50 3.08 -9.12
C TYR A 84 -14.56 2.29 -7.82
N TRP A 85 -13.45 1.67 -7.39
CA TRP A 85 -13.41 1.00 -6.10
C TRP A 85 -13.69 1.93 -4.93
N ASN A 86 -13.05 3.09 -4.90
CA ASN A 86 -13.20 4.04 -3.79
C ASN A 86 -14.64 4.54 -3.69
N ASP A 87 -15.27 4.80 -4.83
CA ASP A 87 -16.66 5.27 -4.90
C ASP A 87 -17.66 4.15 -4.51
N THR A 88 -17.36 2.90 -4.85
CA THR A 88 -18.29 1.76 -4.71
C THR A 88 -18.10 1.02 -3.38
N TYR A 89 -16.88 0.56 -3.10
CA TYR A 89 -16.57 -0.33 -1.97
C TYR A 89 -15.79 0.38 -0.86
N GLY A 90 -15.19 1.55 -1.14
CA GLY A 90 -14.30 2.24 -0.20
C GLY A 90 -14.96 2.49 1.15
N ARG A 91 -16.24 2.87 1.16
CA ARG A 91 -16.96 3.17 2.40
C ARG A 91 -17.24 1.91 3.24
N PHE A 92 -17.57 0.79 2.62
CA PHE A 92 -17.74 -0.49 3.31
C PHE A 92 -16.43 -0.95 3.96
N ILE A 93 -15.31 -0.87 3.23
CA ILE A 93 -13.98 -1.21 3.78
C ILE A 93 -13.63 -0.33 4.98
N LEU A 94 -13.94 0.97 4.91
CA LEU A 94 -13.74 1.88 6.05
C LEU A 94 -14.59 1.48 7.26
N ASP A 95 -15.85 1.09 7.05
CA ASP A 95 -16.69 0.61 8.15
C ASP A 95 -16.11 -0.68 8.77
N CYS A 96 -15.59 -1.60 7.95
CA CYS A 96 -14.93 -2.81 8.45
C CYS A 96 -13.71 -2.48 9.30
N VAL A 97 -12.87 -1.52 8.88
CA VAL A 97 -11.70 -1.08 9.66
C VAL A 97 -12.12 -0.43 10.98
N ALA A 98 -13.16 0.41 10.95
CA ALA A 98 -13.66 1.10 12.14
C ALA A 98 -14.27 0.15 13.19
N ASN A 99 -14.83 -0.98 12.73
CA ASN A 99 -15.56 -1.92 13.57
C ASN A 99 -14.89 -3.31 13.63
N HIS A 100 -13.58 -3.41 13.38
CA HIS A 100 -12.87 -4.69 13.17
C HIS A 100 -13.24 -5.75 14.20
N ASP A 101 -13.14 -5.43 15.49
CA ASP A 101 -13.40 -6.36 16.59
C ASP A 101 -14.89 -6.76 16.71
N GLY A 102 -15.80 -5.97 16.16
CA GLY A 102 -17.23 -6.30 16.12
C GLY A 102 -17.63 -7.19 14.94
N LEU A 103 -16.74 -7.39 13.95
CA LEU A 103 -17.05 -8.17 12.76
C LEU A 103 -16.98 -9.68 13.04
N PRO A 104 -17.75 -10.50 12.31
CA PRO A 104 -17.54 -11.95 12.31
C PRO A 104 -16.11 -12.30 11.87
N PRO A 105 -15.45 -13.31 12.47
CA PRO A 105 -14.04 -13.64 12.19
C PRO A 105 -13.75 -13.92 10.72
N ARG A 106 -14.70 -14.53 10.02
CA ARG A 106 -14.61 -14.77 8.57
C ARG A 106 -14.52 -13.46 7.79
N ILE A 107 -15.32 -12.46 8.16
CA ILE A 107 -15.31 -11.13 7.53
C ILE A 107 -14.00 -10.42 7.89
N GLN A 108 -13.59 -10.44 9.18
CA GLN A 108 -12.30 -9.89 9.63
C GLN A 108 -11.14 -10.40 8.77
N SER A 109 -11.07 -11.72 8.58
CA SER A 109 -10.04 -12.35 7.75
C SER A 109 -10.07 -11.89 6.31
N TRP A 110 -11.24 -11.92 5.71
CA TRP A 110 -11.37 -11.72 4.27
C TRP A 110 -11.14 -10.27 3.88
N TYR A 111 -11.76 -9.31 4.57
CA TYR A 111 -11.62 -7.90 4.18
C TYR A 111 -10.17 -7.41 4.36
N VAL A 112 -9.47 -7.85 5.41
CA VAL A 112 -8.06 -7.48 5.64
C VAL A 112 -7.18 -7.94 4.48
N VAL A 113 -7.35 -9.19 4.04
CA VAL A 113 -6.62 -9.73 2.88
C VAL A 113 -6.99 -8.94 1.62
N LEU A 114 -8.28 -8.74 1.36
CA LEU A 114 -8.76 -8.05 0.17
C LEU A 114 -8.24 -6.60 0.11
N ALA A 115 -8.38 -5.84 1.20
CA ALA A 115 -7.95 -4.45 1.28
C ALA A 115 -6.42 -4.33 1.24
N GLY A 116 -5.67 -5.25 1.87
CA GLY A 116 -4.21 -5.28 1.78
C GLY A 116 -3.72 -5.44 0.35
N HIS A 117 -4.35 -6.33 -0.44
CA HIS A 117 -4.06 -6.47 -1.87
C HIS A 117 -4.42 -5.22 -2.66
N TRP A 118 -5.61 -4.66 -2.40
CA TRP A 118 -6.08 -3.45 -3.09
C TRP A 118 -5.10 -2.29 -2.91
N HIS A 119 -4.71 -2.01 -1.66
CA HIS A 119 -3.79 -0.92 -1.37
C HIS A 119 -2.38 -1.18 -1.88
N LEU A 120 -1.89 -2.43 -1.87
CA LEU A 120 -0.63 -2.76 -2.53
C LEU A 120 -0.69 -2.44 -4.04
N ALA A 121 -1.77 -2.80 -4.74
CA ALA A 121 -1.93 -2.45 -6.15
C ALA A 121 -1.96 -0.93 -6.37
N GLY A 122 -2.61 -0.17 -5.47
CA GLY A 122 -2.58 1.30 -5.49
C GLY A 122 -1.17 1.88 -5.32
N LEU A 123 -0.35 1.29 -4.43
CA LEU A 123 1.05 1.68 -4.25
C LEU A 123 1.90 1.36 -5.49
N LEU A 124 1.70 0.18 -6.11
CA LEU A 124 2.41 -0.20 -7.33
C LEU A 124 1.98 0.66 -8.53
N LEU A 125 0.71 1.05 -8.61
CA LEU A 125 0.24 2.01 -9.62
C LEU A 125 0.97 3.34 -9.48
N ALA A 126 1.14 3.84 -8.26
CA ALA A 126 1.87 5.09 -8.02
C ALA A 126 3.32 5.00 -8.50
N ASP A 127 4.00 3.86 -8.29
CA ASP A 127 5.36 3.65 -8.78
C ASP A 127 5.42 3.57 -10.31
N MET A 128 4.47 2.90 -10.95
CA MET A 128 4.44 2.83 -12.42
C MET A 128 4.20 4.20 -13.06
N VAL A 129 3.31 5.01 -12.49
CA VAL A 129 3.11 6.39 -12.93
C VAL A 129 4.39 7.21 -12.72
N GLU A 130 5.04 7.08 -11.56
CA GLU A 130 6.30 7.78 -11.31
C GLU A 130 7.43 7.33 -12.26
N ALA A 131 7.51 6.03 -12.58
CA ALA A 131 8.51 5.50 -13.50
C ALA A 131 8.31 6.03 -14.92
N VAL A 132 7.06 6.11 -15.41
CA VAL A 132 6.73 6.74 -16.69
C VAL A 132 7.13 8.22 -16.70
N ASP A 133 6.86 8.94 -15.61
CA ASP A 133 7.21 10.37 -15.48
C ASP A 133 8.72 10.59 -15.44
N LYS A 134 9.46 9.78 -14.67
CA LYS A 134 10.93 9.83 -14.57
C LYS A 134 11.60 9.48 -15.90
N ALA A 135 11.08 8.49 -16.63
CA ALA A 135 11.58 8.10 -17.94
C ALA A 135 11.19 9.09 -19.06
N GLN A 136 10.36 10.12 -18.76
CA GLN A 136 9.88 11.10 -19.73
C GLN A 136 9.13 10.45 -20.92
N MET A 137 8.52 9.29 -20.69
CA MET A 137 7.83 8.51 -21.72
C MET A 137 6.34 8.85 -21.85
N GLY A 138 5.79 9.54 -20.85
CA GLY A 138 4.45 10.12 -20.90
C GLY A 138 4.40 11.47 -21.60
N ARG A 139 3.19 11.99 -21.84
CA ARG A 139 3.02 13.33 -22.40
C ARG A 139 3.39 14.40 -21.37
N GLU A 140 4.12 15.42 -21.79
CA GLU A 140 4.55 16.50 -20.90
C GLU A 140 3.37 17.19 -20.19
N ALA A 141 2.32 17.55 -20.92
CA ALA A 141 1.13 18.17 -20.34
C ALA A 141 0.51 17.30 -19.21
N HIS A 142 0.45 15.99 -19.40
CA HIS A 142 -0.09 15.07 -18.39
C HIS A 142 0.87 14.94 -17.19
N ARG A 143 2.18 14.86 -17.42
CA ARG A 143 3.19 14.87 -16.36
C ARG A 143 3.10 16.14 -15.51
N LEU A 144 3.01 17.31 -16.14
CA LEU A 144 2.86 18.59 -15.44
C LEU A 144 1.57 18.65 -14.63
N PHE A 145 0.46 18.13 -15.17
CA PHE A 145 -0.79 18.01 -14.43
C PHE A 145 -0.65 17.08 -13.22
N ARG A 146 -0.02 15.91 -13.36
CA ARG A 146 0.24 15.00 -12.23
C ARG A 146 1.10 15.64 -11.14
N GLN A 147 2.10 16.43 -11.54
CA GLN A 147 2.97 17.17 -10.62
C GLN A 147 2.20 18.26 -9.86
N SER A 148 1.44 19.10 -10.58
CA SER A 148 0.65 20.17 -9.96
C SER A 148 -0.46 19.62 -9.05
N SER A 149 -1.10 18.52 -9.44
CA SER A 149 -2.13 17.85 -8.65
C SER A 149 -1.57 17.00 -7.49
N ARG A 150 -0.25 16.79 -7.46
CA ARG A 150 0.49 15.90 -6.55
C ARG A 150 -0.07 14.46 -6.55
N LEU A 151 -0.42 13.94 -7.74
CA LEU A 151 -1.13 12.67 -7.86
C LEU A 151 -0.39 11.50 -7.19
N ILE A 152 0.89 11.31 -7.52
CA ILE A 152 1.72 10.21 -7.01
C ILE A 152 1.80 10.26 -5.48
N TRP A 153 2.07 11.46 -4.93
CA TRP A 153 2.13 11.67 -3.49
C TRP A 153 0.79 11.35 -2.80
N LYS A 154 -0.34 11.80 -3.36
CA LYS A 154 -1.68 11.51 -2.82
C LYS A 154 -1.96 10.01 -2.81
N LEU A 155 -1.70 9.32 -3.92
CA LEU A 155 -1.88 7.87 -4.04
C LEU A 155 -1.04 7.11 -3.01
N ARG A 156 0.25 7.45 -2.89
CA ARG A 156 1.15 6.84 -1.90
C ARG A 156 0.69 7.08 -0.48
N LYS A 157 0.40 8.34 -0.11
CA LYS A 157 -0.05 8.70 1.25
C LYS A 157 -1.34 7.98 1.61
N GLN A 158 -2.37 8.06 0.77
CA GLN A 158 -3.68 7.45 1.05
C GLN A 158 -3.58 5.94 1.23
N ASN A 159 -2.91 5.24 0.32
CA ASN A 159 -2.78 3.78 0.40
C ASN A 159 -1.88 3.35 1.57
N ALA A 160 -0.76 4.06 1.82
CA ALA A 160 0.12 3.72 2.95
C ALA A 160 -0.57 3.89 4.30
N TYR A 161 -1.34 4.96 4.49
CA TYR A 161 -2.15 5.17 5.70
C TYR A 161 -3.26 4.13 5.84
N ALA A 162 -3.93 3.76 4.75
CA ALA A 162 -4.95 2.71 4.78
C ALA A 162 -4.34 1.35 5.18
N VAL A 163 -3.16 1.01 4.67
CA VAL A 163 -2.42 -0.19 5.06
C VAL A 163 -1.99 -0.13 6.53
N ALA A 164 -1.48 1.00 7.01
CA ALA A 164 -1.14 1.17 8.42
C ALA A 164 -2.37 0.98 9.32
N ASN A 165 -3.53 1.51 8.94
CA ASN A 165 -4.79 1.29 9.65
C ASN A 165 -5.24 -0.18 9.64
N LEU A 166 -5.07 -0.89 8.53
CA LEU A 166 -5.27 -2.35 8.50
C LEU A 166 -4.35 -3.06 9.49
N GLY A 167 -3.07 -2.68 9.52
CA GLY A 167 -2.09 -3.23 10.46
C GLY A 167 -2.45 -2.93 11.91
N ARG A 168 -2.97 -1.72 12.19
CA ARG A 168 -3.43 -1.31 13.52
C ARG A 168 -4.59 -2.16 14.01
N CYS A 169 -5.65 -2.34 13.21
CA CYS A 169 -6.85 -3.04 13.66
C CYS A 169 -6.69 -4.57 13.64
N SER A 170 -5.92 -5.13 12.69
CA SER A 170 -5.77 -6.59 12.56
C SER A 170 -4.64 -7.20 13.40
N SER A 171 -3.79 -6.37 14.00
CA SER A 171 -2.76 -6.84 14.92
C SER A 171 -3.37 -7.23 16.27
N PRO A 172 -3.01 -8.40 16.84
CA PRO A 172 -3.47 -8.79 18.18
C PRO A 172 -3.20 -7.72 19.24
N HIS A 173 -4.22 -7.40 20.03
CA HIS A 173 -4.13 -6.57 21.24
C HIS A 173 -4.92 -7.22 22.39
N VAL A 174 -4.73 -6.71 23.63
CA VAL A 174 -5.24 -7.31 24.88
C VAL A 174 -6.74 -7.59 24.83
N ASP A 175 -7.50 -6.71 24.18
CA ASP A 175 -8.97 -6.79 24.06
C ASP A 175 -9.49 -7.37 22.72
N SER A 176 -8.62 -7.98 21.90
CA SER A 176 -9.03 -8.49 20.58
C SER A 176 -10.05 -9.63 20.70
N SER A 177 -11.17 -9.50 19.98
CA SER A 177 -12.35 -10.38 20.05
C SER A 177 -12.24 -11.67 19.23
N PHE A 178 -11.06 -11.96 18.66
CA PHE A 178 -10.86 -13.14 17.82
C PHE A 178 -11.19 -14.40 18.64
N PRO A 179 -12.19 -15.21 18.23
CA PRO A 179 -12.63 -16.32 19.05
C PRO A 179 -11.51 -17.34 19.19
N LYS A 180 -11.16 -17.67 20.43
CA LYS A 180 -10.29 -18.80 20.78
C LYS A 180 -11.08 -20.11 20.73
N GLY A 181 -11.76 -20.36 19.62
CA GLY A 181 -12.68 -21.48 19.45
C GLY A 181 -11.96 -22.75 18.97
N PRO A 182 -12.30 -23.95 19.47
CA PRO A 182 -11.69 -25.22 19.04
C PRO A 182 -12.02 -25.60 17.59
N GLU A 183 -13.02 -24.97 16.96
CA GLU A 183 -13.42 -25.22 15.56
C GLU A 183 -12.56 -24.50 14.50
N PHE A 184 -11.66 -23.62 14.95
CA PHE A 184 -10.72 -22.95 14.05
C PHE A 184 -9.35 -23.62 14.16
N HIS A 185 -8.75 -23.99 13.02
CA HIS A 185 -7.37 -24.50 12.98
C HIS A 185 -6.46 -23.49 13.72
N PHE A 186 -5.47 -23.93 14.51
CA PHE A 186 -4.61 -23.07 15.34
C PHE A 186 -3.95 -21.89 14.59
N ALA A 187 -3.83 -22.00 13.25
CA ALA A 187 -3.39 -20.92 12.37
C ALA A 187 -4.43 -19.79 12.21
N VAL A 188 -5.72 -20.10 12.21
CA VAL A 188 -6.85 -19.16 12.12
C VAL A 188 -7.16 -18.52 13.49
N ASN A 189 -6.94 -19.25 14.59
CA ASN A 189 -7.09 -18.73 15.97
C ASN A 189 -6.09 -17.61 16.35
N LYS A 190 -5.13 -17.28 15.47
CA LYS A 190 -4.12 -16.23 15.70
C LYS A 190 -4.28 -15.01 14.78
N GLY A 191 -5.35 -14.94 14.00
CA GLY A 191 -5.74 -13.77 13.23
C GLY A 191 -5.86 -13.99 11.72
N ALA A 192 -6.70 -13.14 11.11
CA ALA A 192 -6.93 -12.91 9.68
C ALA A 192 -5.72 -13.06 8.75
N LEU A 193 -4.57 -12.59 9.24
CA LEU A 193 -3.29 -12.47 8.54
C LEU A 193 -2.64 -13.80 8.16
N LEU A 194 -3.15 -14.93 8.65
CA LEU A 194 -2.41 -16.21 8.72
C LEU A 194 -2.96 -17.34 7.83
N THR A 195 -3.70 -17.02 6.76
CA THR A 195 -4.15 -18.01 5.74
C THR A 195 -3.27 -17.89 4.48
N GLU A 196 -2.53 -18.96 4.12
CA GLU A 196 -1.64 -18.98 2.93
C GLU A 196 -2.44 -19.33 1.67
N PRO A 197 -2.26 -18.66 0.50
CA PRO A 197 -1.06 -18.00 -0.06
C PRO A 197 -0.93 -16.46 0.16
N TRP A 198 -1.67 -15.88 1.11
CA TRP A 198 -1.82 -14.42 1.19
C TRP A 198 -0.73 -13.66 1.97
N THR A 199 0.11 -14.38 2.71
CA THR A 199 1.16 -13.81 3.59
C THR A 199 2.16 -12.93 2.83
N VAL A 200 2.64 -13.37 1.65
CA VAL A 200 3.62 -12.62 0.85
C VAL A 200 3.10 -11.24 0.42
N VAL A 201 1.81 -11.17 0.03
CA VAL A 201 1.20 -9.90 -0.38
C VAL A 201 1.04 -8.96 0.81
N LEU A 202 0.65 -9.48 1.98
CA LEU A 202 0.56 -8.67 3.19
C LEU A 202 1.94 -8.16 3.64
N ILE A 203 2.99 -8.99 3.56
CA ILE A 203 4.38 -8.55 3.82
C ILE A 203 4.77 -7.42 2.87
N ARG A 204 4.54 -7.58 1.56
CA ARG A 204 4.84 -6.54 0.56
C ARG A 204 4.03 -5.27 0.81
N SER A 205 2.75 -5.40 1.16
CA SER A 205 1.87 -4.28 1.47
C SER A 205 2.38 -3.48 2.67
N PHE A 206 2.58 -4.13 3.83
CA PHE A 206 3.07 -3.46 5.04
C PHE A 206 4.49 -2.95 4.87
N GLY A 207 5.37 -3.71 4.22
CA GLY A 207 6.75 -3.31 3.96
C GLY A 207 6.81 -2.03 3.14
N LYS A 208 6.06 -1.98 2.02
CA LYS A 208 6.03 -0.82 1.14
C LYS A 208 5.36 0.40 1.78
N ALA A 209 4.24 0.21 2.47
CA ALA A 209 3.58 1.28 3.20
C ALA A 209 4.49 1.84 4.31
N GLY A 210 5.14 0.96 5.08
CA GLY A 210 6.11 1.34 6.11
C GLY A 210 7.27 2.14 5.55
N TYR A 211 7.84 1.75 4.41
CA TYR A 211 8.88 2.51 3.74
C TYR A 211 8.43 3.92 3.32
N ILE A 212 7.23 4.04 2.72
CA ILE A 212 6.67 5.34 2.31
C ILE A 212 6.44 6.26 3.52
N LEU A 213 5.90 5.72 4.61
CA LEU A 213 5.68 6.46 5.85
C LEU A 213 7.01 6.88 6.47
N LEU A 214 7.99 6.00 6.50
CA LEU A 214 9.35 6.28 6.96
C LEU A 214 10.02 7.41 6.16
N ASP A 215 9.85 7.41 4.83
CA ASP A 215 10.37 8.48 3.98
C ASP A 215 9.76 9.85 4.35
N SER A 216 8.45 9.86 4.65
CA SER A 216 7.73 11.08 5.03
C SER A 216 8.09 11.68 6.40
N ILE A 217 8.80 10.94 7.28
CA ILE A 217 9.24 11.43 8.60
C ILE A 217 10.36 12.46 8.50
N SER A 218 11.10 12.51 7.37
CA SER A 218 12.26 13.40 7.18
C SER A 218 12.19 14.24 5.92
N SER A 219 11.06 14.28 5.22
CA SER A 219 10.96 15.12 4.03
C SER A 219 11.08 16.59 4.45
N ASP A 220 12.14 17.26 3.99
CA ASP A 220 12.25 18.71 3.99
C ASP A 220 10.94 19.26 3.42
N GLY A 221 10.17 19.88 4.31
CA GLY A 221 8.72 19.92 4.16
C GLY A 221 8.27 20.59 2.87
N GLN A 222 7.07 20.22 2.43
CA GLN A 222 6.29 20.96 1.44
C GLN A 222 6.46 22.47 1.65
N ARG A 223 6.98 23.18 0.64
CA ARG A 223 7.08 24.66 0.64
C ARG A 223 5.73 25.23 1.08
N GLY A 224 5.70 25.92 2.23
CA GLY A 224 4.52 26.60 2.76
C GLY A 224 3.86 26.02 4.01
N GLN A 225 4.33 24.89 4.57
CA GLN A 225 3.83 24.40 5.88
C GLN A 225 4.59 25.04 7.05
N SER A 226 3.86 25.36 8.12
CA SER A 226 4.45 25.81 9.39
C SER A 226 5.26 24.68 10.05
N ASN A 227 6.24 25.04 10.89
CA ASN A 227 7.06 24.04 11.60
C ASN A 227 6.21 23.11 12.49
N VAL A 228 5.12 23.63 13.08
CA VAL A 228 4.19 22.86 13.92
C VAL A 228 3.43 21.80 13.11
N GLU A 229 2.94 22.15 11.91
CA GLU A 229 2.23 21.18 11.05
C GLU A 229 3.17 20.07 10.54
N LYS A 230 4.44 20.41 10.29
CA LYS A 230 5.47 19.43 9.90
C LYS A 230 5.73 18.43 11.03
N ASP A 231 5.87 18.92 12.26
CA ASP A 231 6.11 18.07 13.42
C ASP A 231 4.92 17.13 13.69
N VAL A 232 3.69 17.64 13.59
CA VAL A 232 2.48 16.81 13.71
C VAL A 232 2.41 15.75 12.62
N SER A 233 2.65 16.12 11.35
CA SER A 233 2.63 15.15 10.24
C SER A 233 3.75 14.11 10.34
N SER A 234 4.93 14.49 10.84
CA SER A 234 6.06 13.58 11.05
C SER A 234 5.78 12.60 12.19
N SER A 235 5.21 13.09 13.30
CA SER A 235 4.76 12.27 14.42
C SER A 235 3.66 11.29 14.02
N GLU A 236 2.70 11.74 13.21
CA GLU A 236 1.66 10.85 12.67
C GLU A 236 2.27 9.76 11.78
N ALA A 237 3.17 10.13 10.85
CA ALA A 237 3.84 9.16 9.97
C ALA A 237 4.66 8.13 10.76
N GLU A 238 5.30 8.53 11.86
CA GLU A 238 6.00 7.65 12.79
C GLU A 238 5.06 6.62 13.43
N ILE A 239 3.93 7.07 13.97
CA ILE A 239 2.91 6.20 14.56
C ILE A 239 2.39 5.21 13.51
N GLN A 240 2.04 5.69 12.32
CA GLN A 240 1.53 4.86 11.23
C GLN A 240 2.57 3.83 10.76
N CYS A 241 3.84 4.23 10.63
CA CYS A 241 4.94 3.31 10.33
C CYS A 241 5.07 2.22 11.40
N GLY A 242 4.91 2.59 12.67
CA GLY A 242 4.87 1.66 13.80
C GLY A 242 3.78 0.59 13.68
N PHE A 243 2.60 0.92 13.14
CA PHE A 243 1.55 -0.07 12.89
C PHE A 243 1.92 -1.07 11.80
N CYS A 244 2.53 -0.61 10.70
CA CYS A 244 3.06 -1.50 9.65
C CYS A 244 4.14 -2.44 10.20
N ILE A 245 5.09 -1.91 10.96
CA ILE A 245 6.17 -2.67 11.60
C ILE A 245 5.58 -3.73 12.54
N ARG A 246 4.61 -3.36 13.38
CA ARG A 246 3.95 -4.29 14.30
C ARG A 246 3.25 -5.43 13.56
N ALA A 247 2.51 -5.12 12.49
CA ALA A 247 1.85 -6.15 11.68
C ALA A 247 2.90 -7.12 11.07
N LEU A 248 4.02 -6.59 10.57
CA LEU A 248 5.13 -7.40 10.06
C LEU A 248 5.77 -8.27 11.15
N TRP A 249 5.91 -7.79 12.39
CA TRP A 249 6.40 -8.61 13.51
C TRP A 249 5.47 -9.80 13.81
N TYR A 250 4.16 -9.59 13.73
CA TYR A 250 3.19 -10.67 13.91
C TYR A 250 3.27 -11.71 12.79
N LEU A 251 3.40 -11.27 11.54
CA LEU A 251 3.68 -12.14 10.39
C LEU A 251 5.04 -12.86 10.52
N GLY A 252 6.03 -12.17 11.09
CA GLY A 252 7.39 -12.64 11.35
C GLY A 252 7.48 -13.87 12.25
N ARG A 253 6.43 -14.17 13.01
CA ARG A 253 6.35 -15.42 13.80
C ARG A 253 6.29 -16.69 12.94
N LYS A 254 6.01 -16.56 11.64
CA LYS A 254 5.89 -17.67 10.70
C LYS A 254 6.59 -17.43 9.35
N SER A 255 7.12 -16.23 9.12
CA SER A 255 7.77 -15.87 7.85
C SER A 255 9.05 -15.10 8.13
N ASP A 256 10.19 -15.71 7.80
CA ASP A 256 11.49 -15.07 7.96
C ASP A 256 11.58 -13.77 7.14
N MET A 257 10.96 -13.75 5.96
CA MET A 257 10.89 -12.55 5.14
C MET A 257 10.14 -11.42 5.87
N ALA A 258 9.02 -11.71 6.54
CA ALA A 258 8.31 -10.72 7.34
C ALA A 258 9.17 -10.20 8.51
N TYR A 259 9.87 -11.11 9.21
CA TYR A 259 10.78 -10.77 10.31
C TYR A 259 11.92 -9.85 9.86
N LEU A 260 12.55 -10.17 8.72
CA LEU A 260 13.64 -9.38 8.15
C LEU A 260 13.17 -7.97 7.77
N VAL A 261 12.00 -7.86 7.11
CA VAL A 261 11.42 -6.56 6.73
C VAL A 261 11.05 -5.74 7.97
N ALA A 262 10.45 -6.38 8.99
CA ALA A 262 10.13 -5.72 10.27
C ALA A 262 11.39 -5.18 10.96
N THR A 263 12.46 -5.97 10.98
CA THR A 263 13.75 -5.61 11.58
C THR A 263 14.39 -4.42 10.85
N ALA A 264 14.45 -4.48 9.52
CA ALA A 264 15.00 -3.41 8.68
C ALA A 264 14.25 -2.09 8.88
N LEU A 265 12.91 -2.11 8.82
CA LEU A 265 12.09 -0.92 9.04
C LEU A 265 12.20 -0.38 10.47
N SER A 266 12.26 -1.26 11.47
CA SER A 266 12.43 -0.86 12.88
C SER A 266 13.75 -0.14 13.10
N ASN A 267 14.84 -0.65 12.52
CA ASN A 267 16.17 -0.03 12.63
C ASN A 267 16.20 1.31 11.90
N ALA A 268 15.65 1.37 10.69
CA ALA A 268 15.59 2.60 9.91
C ALA A 268 14.73 3.68 10.59
N LEU A 269 13.61 3.30 11.22
CA LEU A 269 12.76 4.21 12.01
C LEU A 269 13.50 4.77 13.22
N LYS A 270 14.17 3.92 14.00
CA LYS A 270 14.99 4.34 15.14
C LYS A 270 16.08 5.33 14.71
N ASN A 271 16.76 5.04 13.60
CA ASN A 271 17.79 5.93 13.06
C ASN A 271 17.22 7.27 12.62
N LYS A 272 16.07 7.29 11.92
CA LYS A 272 15.41 8.54 11.52
C LYS A 272 14.97 9.39 12.72
N ILE A 273 14.42 8.77 13.77
CA ILE A 273 14.04 9.48 15.00
C ILE A 273 15.26 10.08 15.67
N LYS A 274 16.37 9.33 15.77
CA LYS A 274 17.64 9.84 16.32
C LYS A 274 18.15 11.05 15.54
N ILE A 275 18.18 10.98 14.21
CA ILE A 275 18.62 12.09 13.34
C ILE A 275 17.72 13.31 13.54
N ARG A 276 16.39 13.13 13.55
CA ARG A 276 15.42 14.22 13.79
C ARG A 276 15.66 14.90 15.14
N ASN A 277 15.85 14.11 16.20
CA ASN A 277 16.08 14.64 17.55
C ASN A 277 17.44 15.33 17.69
N ALA A 278 18.47 14.88 16.96
CA ALA A 278 19.77 15.54 16.92
C ALA A 278 19.77 16.84 16.09
N ALA A 279 18.85 16.97 15.13
CA ALA A 279 18.65 18.18 14.33
C ALA A 279 17.77 19.23 15.03
N ALA A 280 17.15 18.91 16.18
CA ALA A 280 16.46 19.89 16.99
C ALA A 280 17.49 20.82 17.66
N PRO A 281 17.32 22.16 17.62
CA PRO A 281 18.25 23.06 18.29
C PRO A 281 18.31 22.72 19.79
N PRO A 282 19.49 22.78 20.41
CA PRO A 282 19.61 22.53 21.84
C PRO A 282 18.67 23.50 22.59
N PRO A 283 18.04 23.07 23.70
CA PRO A 283 17.35 24.01 24.57
C PRO A 283 18.32 25.15 24.92
N LEU A 284 17.82 26.39 24.95
CA LEU A 284 18.60 27.58 25.31
C LEU A 284 19.07 27.50 26.78
N THR A 285 20.05 26.65 27.05
CA THR A 285 20.92 26.77 28.22
C THR A 285 22.08 27.63 27.80
N LYS A 286 22.04 28.91 28.20
CA LYS A 286 23.22 29.77 28.23
C LYS A 286 24.29 29.06 29.07
N THR A 287 25.40 28.68 28.45
CA THR A 287 26.75 28.89 29.00
C THR A 287 27.82 28.62 27.94
N PHE A 288 28.85 29.43 28.05
CA PHE A 288 29.92 29.72 27.11
C PHE A 288 31.03 28.66 27.15
N SER A 289 31.65 28.38 25.99
CA SER A 289 33.10 28.16 25.73
C SER A 289 33.36 27.03 24.71
N ALA A 290 34.22 27.33 23.74
CA ALA A 290 34.69 26.49 22.64
C ALA A 290 36.12 25.96 22.93
N PRO A 291 36.82 25.33 21.96
CA PRO A 291 36.51 24.09 21.25
C PRO A 291 37.67 23.07 21.42
N ASP A 292 37.52 21.84 20.90
CA ASP A 292 38.63 21.15 20.21
C ASP A 292 38.12 19.93 19.40
N THR A 293 38.99 19.51 18.50
CA THR A 293 38.80 18.95 17.16
C THR A 293 38.85 17.41 17.16
N GLU A 294 38.12 16.73 16.26
CA GLU A 294 38.66 15.79 15.24
C GLU A 294 37.61 14.91 14.52
N GLN A 295 38.00 14.54 13.30
CA GLN A 295 37.35 13.85 12.16
C GLN A 295 36.77 12.46 12.46
N SER A 296 35.57 12.14 11.94
CA SER A 296 35.21 11.45 10.68
C SER A 296 35.34 9.92 10.72
N ASP A 297 34.29 9.23 10.28
CA ASP A 297 34.35 8.28 9.16
C ASP A 297 32.95 7.71 8.89
N THR A 298 32.38 8.16 7.77
CA THR A 298 31.16 7.65 7.15
C THR A 298 31.58 6.89 5.90
N GLU A 299 31.46 5.55 5.88
CA GLU A 299 31.37 4.80 4.62
C GLU A 299 31.05 3.31 4.85
N PHE A 300 29.77 2.94 4.99
CA PHE A 300 29.28 1.60 4.61
C PHE A 300 27.75 1.52 4.71
N LEU A 301 26.98 1.87 3.65
CA LEU A 301 25.56 1.47 3.54
C LEU A 301 24.91 1.72 2.15
N GLY A 302 25.69 2.03 1.11
CA GLY A 302 25.19 2.29 -0.24
C GLY A 302 24.77 1.05 -1.05
N GLN A 303 24.93 -0.17 -0.53
CA GLN A 303 24.74 -1.40 -1.31
C GLN A 303 23.52 -2.25 -0.93
N TYR A 304 22.82 -1.96 0.17
CA TYR A 304 21.67 -2.79 0.61
C TYR A 304 20.30 -2.12 0.51
N LEU A 305 20.24 -0.86 0.05
CA LEU A 305 18.98 -0.10 -0.10
C LEU A 305 18.87 0.58 -1.47
N SER A 306 19.44 -0.04 -2.51
CA SER A 306 19.18 0.38 -3.89
C SER A 306 17.82 -0.17 -4.36
N PRO A 307 17.05 0.53 -5.22
CA PRO A 307 15.69 0.15 -5.64
C PRO A 307 15.59 -1.18 -6.41
N ASN A 308 16.71 -1.81 -6.73
CA ASN A 308 16.82 -2.90 -7.70
C ASN A 308 16.56 -4.30 -7.13
N LEU A 309 16.22 -4.44 -5.83
CA LEU A 309 15.80 -5.76 -5.29
C LEU A 309 14.35 -6.13 -5.70
N LEU A 310 13.71 -5.32 -6.55
CA LEU A 310 12.43 -5.60 -7.19
C LEU A 310 12.55 -5.88 -8.71
N ASP A 311 13.77 -5.83 -9.26
CA ASP A 311 14.06 -6.16 -10.67
C ASP A 311 14.53 -7.62 -10.82
N ASP A 312 13.96 -8.54 -10.05
CA ASP A 312 14.10 -9.95 -10.36
C ASP A 312 12.98 -10.36 -11.31
N GLU A 313 13.35 -10.66 -12.56
CA GLU A 313 12.49 -11.13 -13.66
C GLU A 313 11.81 -12.50 -13.37
N THR A 314 11.76 -12.96 -12.12
CA THR A 314 11.34 -14.31 -11.74
C THR A 314 9.86 -14.46 -11.40
N PHE A 315 9.03 -13.41 -11.46
CA PHE A 315 7.60 -13.53 -11.15
C PHE A 315 6.69 -12.94 -12.23
N ALA A 316 6.86 -13.42 -13.45
CA ALA A 316 5.76 -13.49 -14.40
C ALA A 316 4.67 -14.39 -13.80
N PHE A 317 3.45 -13.85 -13.63
CA PHE A 317 2.27 -14.70 -13.42
C PHE A 317 2.06 -15.53 -14.70
N SER A 318 2.61 -16.75 -14.73
CA SER A 318 2.28 -17.73 -15.75
C SER A 318 0.84 -18.19 -15.51
N PHE A 319 -0.11 -17.57 -16.20
CA PHE A 319 -1.39 -18.22 -16.45
C PHE A 319 -1.16 -19.24 -17.55
N SER A 320 -1.03 -20.52 -17.17
CA SER A 320 -1.10 -21.61 -18.14
C SER A 320 -2.49 -21.60 -18.78
N PRO A 321 -2.61 -21.62 -20.11
CA PRO A 321 -3.91 -21.79 -20.75
C PRO A 321 -4.41 -23.21 -20.46
N VAL A 322 -5.60 -23.30 -19.86
CA VAL A 322 -6.36 -24.55 -19.84
C VAL A 322 -6.67 -24.88 -21.30
N SER A 323 -6.09 -25.95 -21.79
CA SER A 323 -6.38 -26.49 -23.11
C SER A 323 -7.59 -27.40 -23.00
N GLY A 324 -8.58 -27.17 -23.86
CA GLY A 324 -9.58 -28.14 -24.33
C GLY A 324 -10.36 -28.91 -23.28
#